data_AF-A0A7U3D271-F1
#
_entry.id   AF-A0A7U3D271-F1
#
_cell.length_a   1.000
_cell.length_b   1.000
_cell.length_c   1.000
_cell.angle_alpha   90.00
_cell.angle_beta   90.00
_cell.angle_gamma   90.00
#
_symmetry.space_group_name_H-M   'P 1'
#
loop_
_entity.id
_entity.type
_entity.pdbx_description
1 polymer ?
#
loop_
_entity_poly.entity_id
_entity_poly.type
_entity_poly.pdbx_seq_one_letter_code
_entity_poly.pdbx_strand_id
1 'polypeptide(L)'
;MLWKDVDYKVATRCIISFSGSSSLFDYSREHDLYAPVIIKKIDSSFFLTLLIKGDIPINNSAGFFLKKFGGKEGGGFWYVKFPLESFIGNEIIEQINEMPSAVMGYLYLKNGRLFADFRFHQSKSTEVSGLLMTHLEKDEETAIESIFPGSGEISFLSGMNALIPLSMIKYSIPAVNDDPLEKCLSMNGGIAQVEKKAGVKYRALIYLNSHPIEMDGIRTISDEDHVYEAEGDNSLLQEIRRIGNDNVIFRASQFARVVQERLTTSVFLPSYQTGDFLKILARVECETESALFLHCVLPFSPDLFEII
;
A
#
# COMPACT_ATOMS: atom_id res chain seq x y z
N MET A 1 -6.50 -12.90 -18.25
CA MET A 1 -6.81 -11.51 -17.86
C MET A 1 -5.58 -10.65 -18.04
N LEU A 2 -5.72 -9.46 -18.64
CA LEU A 2 -4.67 -8.44 -18.70
C LEU A 2 -4.95 -7.37 -17.65
N TRP A 3 -3.92 -6.71 -17.12
CA TRP A 3 -4.12 -5.69 -16.09
C TRP A 3 -4.97 -4.50 -16.54
N LYS A 4 -4.90 -4.12 -17.82
CA LYS A 4 -5.73 -3.06 -18.39
C LYS A 4 -7.24 -3.32 -18.21
N ASP A 5 -7.64 -4.59 -18.09
CA ASP A 5 -9.03 -5.00 -17.86
C ASP A 5 -9.45 -4.87 -16.38
N VAL A 6 -8.48 -4.60 -15.50
CA VAL A 6 -8.62 -4.56 -14.03
C VAL A 6 -8.44 -3.15 -13.48
N ASP A 7 -7.57 -2.34 -14.11
CA ASP A 7 -7.11 -1.05 -13.58
C ASP A 7 -8.25 -0.11 -13.16
N TYR A 8 -9.38 -0.16 -13.87
CA TYR A 8 -10.53 0.70 -13.64
C TYR A 8 -11.64 0.10 -12.75
N LYS A 9 -11.53 -1.18 -12.36
CA LYS A 9 -12.55 -1.83 -11.52
C LYS A 9 -12.61 -1.23 -10.11
N VAL A 10 -11.47 -0.76 -9.58
CA VAL A 10 -11.37 -0.06 -8.29
C VAL A 10 -10.68 1.29 -8.52
N ALA A 11 -11.43 2.21 -9.12
CA ALA A 11 -10.89 3.48 -9.61
C ALA A 11 -11.61 4.73 -9.11
N THR A 12 -12.53 4.61 -8.15
CA THR A 12 -13.00 5.79 -7.41
C THR A 12 -11.93 6.15 -6.40
N ARG A 13 -11.35 7.34 -6.56
CA ARG A 13 -10.29 7.84 -5.68
C ARG A 13 -10.83 8.89 -4.73
N CYS A 14 -10.43 8.79 -3.47
CA CYS A 14 -10.74 9.76 -2.43
C CYS A 14 -9.43 10.21 -1.78
N ILE A 15 -9.24 11.52 -1.72
CA ILE A 15 -8.11 12.14 -1.03
C ILE A 15 -8.67 12.96 0.12
N ILE A 16 -8.18 12.65 1.32
CA ILE A 16 -8.54 13.33 2.56
C ILE A 16 -7.28 13.97 3.11
N SER A 17 -7.38 15.19 3.63
CA SER A 17 -6.28 15.85 4.31
C SER A 17 -6.61 16.13 5.76
N PHE A 18 -5.57 16.13 6.58
CA PHE A 18 -5.62 16.35 8.01
C PHE A 18 -4.60 17.42 8.36
N SER A 19 -5.05 18.53 8.92
CA SER A 19 -4.15 19.45 9.60
C SER A 19 -3.78 18.92 10.98
N GLY A 20 -2.74 19.48 11.57
CA GLY A 20 -2.40 19.26 12.96
C GLY A 20 -1.53 20.39 13.48
N SER A 21 -1.47 20.50 14.80
CA SER A 21 -0.74 21.55 15.53
C SER A 21 0.64 21.11 16.03
N SER A 22 1.12 19.93 15.61
CA SER A 22 2.43 19.44 16.02
C SER A 22 3.56 20.14 15.25
N SER A 23 4.73 20.22 15.89
CA SER A 23 5.93 20.83 15.28
C SER A 23 6.35 20.18 13.95
N LEU A 24 5.90 18.95 13.66
CA LEU A 24 6.06 18.29 12.37
C LEU A 24 5.26 19.00 11.26
N PHE A 25 3.99 19.31 11.51
CA PHE A 25 3.12 20.01 10.56
C PHE A 25 3.59 21.44 10.35
N ASP A 26 3.96 22.15 11.42
CA ASP A 26 4.53 23.50 11.31
C ASP A 26 5.79 23.52 10.47
N TYR A 27 6.71 22.58 10.72
CA TYR A 27 7.93 22.47 9.93
C TYR A 27 7.64 22.20 8.45
N SER A 28 6.71 21.28 8.16
CA SER A 28 6.34 20.99 6.78
C SER A 28 5.72 22.18 6.07
N ARG A 29 4.97 23.02 6.79
CA ARG A 29 4.40 24.27 6.28
C ARG A 29 5.46 25.34 6.00
N GLU A 30 6.43 25.49 6.90
CA GLU A 30 7.47 26.52 6.80
C GLU A 30 8.54 26.22 5.74
N HIS A 31 8.75 24.94 5.44
CA HIS A 31 9.87 24.49 4.62
C HIS A 31 9.48 23.69 3.39
N ASP A 32 8.20 23.72 2.99
CA ASP A 32 7.64 22.98 1.85
C ASP A 32 8.06 21.49 1.84
N LEU A 33 8.12 20.88 3.03
CA LEU A 33 8.54 19.48 3.16
C LEU A 33 7.48 18.58 2.55
N TYR A 34 7.88 17.81 1.54
CA TYR A 34 7.16 16.64 1.05
C TYR A 34 7.82 15.37 1.57
N ALA A 35 7.07 14.50 2.22
CA ALA A 35 7.56 13.21 2.67
C ALA A 35 6.45 12.15 2.62
N PRO A 36 6.68 10.99 1.97
CA PRO A 36 5.83 9.83 2.18
C PRO A 36 5.82 9.42 3.64
N VAL A 37 4.68 8.89 4.07
CA VAL A 37 4.43 8.48 5.44
C VAL A 37 3.98 7.03 5.46
N ILE A 38 4.50 6.28 6.43
CA ILE A 38 3.98 4.97 6.83
C ILE A 38 3.39 5.13 8.22
N ILE A 39 2.13 4.70 8.40
CA ILE A 39 1.57 4.49 9.74
C ILE A 39 1.90 3.07 10.18
N LYS A 40 2.59 2.93 11.31
CA LYS A 40 2.84 1.63 11.96
C LYS A 40 2.22 1.64 13.35
N LYS A 41 1.43 0.61 13.66
CA LYS A 41 1.02 0.31 15.03
C LYS A 41 2.12 -0.51 15.71
N ILE A 42 2.60 -0.05 16.86
CA ILE A 42 3.53 -0.78 17.74
C ILE A 42 2.84 -0.84 19.09
N ASP A 43 2.47 -2.04 19.52
CA ASP A 43 1.64 -2.28 20.69
C ASP A 43 0.29 -1.53 20.60
N SER A 44 0.01 -0.63 21.55
CA SER A 44 -1.17 0.24 21.56
C SER A 44 -0.95 1.60 20.92
N SER A 45 0.27 1.91 20.47
CA SER A 45 0.65 3.23 19.96
C SER A 45 0.87 3.21 18.45
N PHE A 46 0.38 4.24 17.78
CA PHE A 46 0.67 4.44 16.36
C PHE A 46 1.89 5.35 16.19
N PHE A 47 2.62 5.13 15.10
CA PHE A 47 3.79 5.92 14.74
C PHE A 47 3.73 6.31 13.27
N LEU A 48 3.94 7.59 12.98
CA LEU A 48 4.22 8.07 11.63
C LEU A 48 5.70 7.89 11.36
N THR A 49 6.03 7.14 10.32
CA THR A 49 7.38 7.04 9.81
C THR A 49 7.48 7.83 8.53
N LEU A 50 8.12 9.00 8.58
CA LEU A 50 8.38 9.82 7.40
C LEU A 50 9.59 9.26 6.68
N LEU A 51 9.52 9.12 5.36
CA LEU A 51 10.63 8.68 4.52
C LEU A 51 11.21 9.87 3.78
N ILE A 52 12.51 10.08 3.92
CA ILE A 52 13.24 11.19 3.33
C ILE A 52 14.39 10.61 2.52
N LYS A 53 14.55 11.07 1.27
CA LYS A 53 15.57 10.54 0.35
C LYS A 53 16.98 10.79 0.93
N GLY A 54 17.85 9.78 0.86
CA GLY A 54 19.16 9.78 1.52
C GLY A 54 20.19 10.80 0.98
N ASP A 55 20.04 11.21 -0.28
CA ASP A 55 20.97 12.10 -1.00
C ASP A 55 20.72 13.59 -0.73
N ILE A 56 19.80 13.92 0.17
CA ILE A 56 19.44 15.29 0.48
C ILE A 56 20.52 15.89 1.40
N PRO A 57 21.28 16.92 0.96
CA PRO A 57 22.39 17.47 1.74
C PRO A 57 21.95 17.98 3.12
N ILE A 58 22.68 17.63 4.19
CA ILE A 58 22.31 17.94 5.59
C ILE A 58 22.19 19.46 5.88
N ASN A 59 22.74 20.29 5.00
CA ASN A 59 22.70 21.75 5.05
C ASN A 59 21.44 22.39 4.45
N ASN A 60 20.46 21.61 3.97
CA ASN A 60 19.13 22.11 3.61
C ASN A 60 18.09 21.88 4.72
N SER A 61 16.85 22.31 4.48
CA SER A 61 15.73 22.13 5.42
C SER A 61 15.55 20.66 5.85
N ALA A 62 15.65 19.69 4.95
CA ALA A 62 15.53 18.29 5.33
C ALA A 62 16.64 17.84 6.30
N GLY A 63 17.87 18.31 6.16
CA GLY A 63 18.93 18.00 7.12
C GLY A 63 18.70 18.57 8.52
N PHE A 64 18.21 19.81 8.61
CA PHE A 64 17.77 20.40 9.88
C PHE A 64 16.58 19.65 10.48
N PHE A 65 15.62 19.23 9.65
CA PHE A 65 14.50 18.38 10.06
C PHE A 65 14.99 17.08 10.69
N LEU A 66 15.88 16.36 10.01
CA LEU A 66 16.44 15.10 10.50
C LEU A 66 17.15 15.29 11.84
N LYS A 67 17.94 16.36 12.00
CA LYS A 67 18.59 16.66 13.27
C LYS A 67 17.58 17.01 14.37
N LYS A 68 16.59 17.85 14.07
CA LYS A 68 15.58 18.33 15.03
C LYS A 68 14.69 17.20 15.54
N PHE A 69 14.34 16.26 14.68
CA PHE A 69 13.36 15.22 14.98
C PHE A 69 13.95 13.82 15.17
N GLY A 70 15.28 13.69 15.25
CA GLY A 70 15.94 12.42 15.55
C GLY A 70 15.90 11.42 14.39
N GLY A 71 16.15 11.92 13.18
CA GLY A 71 16.24 11.13 11.96
C GLY A 71 17.30 10.03 12.05
N LYS A 72 16.94 8.86 11.54
CA LYS A 72 17.79 7.68 11.47
C LYS A 72 18.02 7.32 10.02
N GLU A 73 19.24 6.95 9.70
CA GLU A 73 19.59 6.41 8.40
C GLU A 73 19.33 4.91 8.38
N GLY A 74 18.78 4.41 7.27
CA GLY A 74 18.66 3.00 6.99
C GLY A 74 18.36 2.80 5.52
N GLY A 75 19.03 1.86 4.87
CA GLY A 75 18.64 1.45 3.52
C GLY A 75 18.74 2.50 2.42
N GLY A 76 19.65 3.47 2.55
CA GLY A 76 19.79 4.57 1.58
C GLY A 76 18.71 5.65 1.70
N PHE A 77 17.94 5.65 2.79
CA PHE A 77 17.00 6.72 3.12
C PHE A 77 17.13 7.12 4.59
N TRP A 78 16.62 8.30 4.89
CA TRP A 78 16.40 8.74 6.26
C TRP A 78 14.95 8.50 6.64
N TYR A 79 14.72 8.14 7.89
CA TYR A 79 13.39 8.09 8.43
C TYR A 79 13.29 8.75 9.79
N VAL A 80 12.12 9.33 10.05
CA VAL A 80 11.78 9.92 11.34
C VAL A 80 10.51 9.27 11.86
N LYS A 81 10.56 8.78 13.10
CA LYS A 81 9.41 8.17 13.78
C LYS A 81 8.80 9.18 14.73
N PHE A 82 7.54 9.53 14.51
CA PHE A 82 6.76 10.38 15.40
C PHE A 82 5.66 9.55 16.07
N PRO A 83 5.55 9.61 17.40
CA PRO A 83 4.40 9.02 18.08
C PRO A 83 3.12 9.75 17.65
N LEU A 84 2.08 8.98 17.41
CA LEU A 84 0.77 9.43 16.95
C LEU A 84 -0.20 9.37 18.15
N GLU A 85 0.09 10.15 19.20
CA GLU A 85 -0.68 10.09 20.46
C GLU A 85 -2.10 10.67 20.33
N SER A 86 -2.37 11.48 19.30
CA SER A 86 -3.70 12.07 19.05
C SER A 86 -3.85 12.56 17.60
N PHE A 87 -3.71 11.69 16.61
CA PHE A 87 -4.00 12.07 15.22
C PHE A 87 -5.48 11.91 14.93
N ILE A 88 -6.15 13.02 14.68
CA ILE A 88 -7.60 13.07 14.50
C ILE A 88 -8.05 12.23 13.29
N GLY A 89 -7.21 12.14 12.25
CA GLY A 89 -7.49 11.32 11.09
C GLY A 89 -7.37 9.80 11.28
N ASN A 90 -6.97 9.30 12.45
CA ASN A 90 -6.76 7.84 12.61
C ASN A 90 -8.08 7.07 12.48
N GLU A 91 -9.15 7.56 13.11
CA GLU A 91 -10.44 6.88 13.11
C GLU A 91 -11.02 6.76 11.70
N ILE A 92 -11.02 7.84 10.92
CA ILE A 92 -11.53 7.83 9.54
C ILE A 92 -10.65 7.00 8.61
N ILE A 93 -9.32 7.03 8.78
CA ILE A 93 -8.40 6.19 7.99
C ILE A 93 -8.67 4.71 8.28
N GLU A 94 -8.81 4.33 9.56
CA GLU A 94 -9.11 2.96 9.96
C GLU A 94 -10.46 2.51 9.41
N GLN A 95 -11.51 3.31 9.59
CA GLN A 95 -12.86 2.98 9.12
C GLN A 95 -12.91 2.81 7.60
N ILE A 96 -12.27 3.69 6.82
CA ILE A 96 -12.19 3.53 5.35
C ILE A 96 -11.37 2.30 5.00
N ASN A 97 -10.22 2.09 5.63
CA ASN A 97 -9.35 0.96 5.32
C ASN A 97 -9.98 -0.40 5.69
N GLU A 98 -10.96 -0.42 6.60
CA GLU A 98 -11.78 -1.59 6.92
C GLU A 98 -12.98 -1.80 5.98
N MET A 99 -13.33 -0.80 5.16
CA MET A 99 -14.41 -0.95 4.19
C MET A 99 -14.05 -1.98 3.11
N PRO A 100 -15.00 -2.84 2.71
CA PRO A 100 -14.81 -3.74 1.58
C PRO A 100 -14.46 -2.97 0.32
N SER A 101 -13.53 -3.47 -0.49
CA SER A 101 -13.00 -2.82 -1.71
C SER A 101 -12.08 -1.62 -1.51
N ALA A 102 -11.88 -1.14 -0.29
CA ALA A 102 -11.04 0.02 -0.04
C ALA A 102 -9.56 -0.37 -0.01
N VAL A 103 -8.78 0.23 -0.90
CA VAL A 103 -7.33 0.11 -0.97
C VAL A 103 -6.71 1.43 -0.55
N MET A 104 -5.95 1.42 0.55
CA MET A 104 -5.11 2.56 0.90
C MET A 104 -3.91 2.64 -0.07
N GLY A 105 -3.85 3.73 -0.82
CA GLY A 105 -2.75 4.09 -1.70
C GLY A 105 -1.52 4.47 -0.90
N TYR A 106 -1.30 5.76 -0.64
CA TYR A 106 -0.18 6.22 0.18
C TYR A 106 -0.58 7.39 1.06
N LEU A 107 0.21 7.57 2.12
CA LEU A 107 0.11 8.71 3.00
C LEU A 107 1.30 9.63 2.71
N TYR A 108 1.08 10.93 2.75
CA TYR A 108 2.17 11.89 2.57
C TYR A 108 1.92 13.16 3.37
N LEU A 109 3.00 13.75 3.89
CA LEU A 109 2.99 15.05 4.51
C LEU A 109 3.37 16.10 3.45
N LYS A 110 2.58 17.16 3.34
CA LYS A 110 2.85 18.30 2.46
C LYS A 110 2.21 19.57 3.01
N ASN A 111 2.94 20.69 3.00
CA ASN A 111 2.43 22.01 3.37
C ASN A 111 1.71 22.02 4.74
N GLY A 112 2.23 21.25 5.70
CA GLY A 112 1.64 21.15 7.04
C GLY A 112 0.29 20.42 7.09
N ARG A 113 -0.01 19.54 6.14
CA ARG A 113 -1.15 18.62 6.16
C ARG A 113 -0.70 17.19 5.84
N LEU A 114 -1.28 16.22 6.51
CA LEU A 114 -1.15 14.80 6.16
C LEU A 114 -2.27 14.46 5.17
N PHE A 115 -1.94 13.84 4.06
CA PHE A 115 -2.90 13.41 3.06
C PHE A 115 -2.99 11.89 3.07
N ALA A 116 -4.21 11.38 2.99
CA ALA A 116 -4.52 9.97 2.82
C ALA A 116 -5.25 9.76 1.49
N ASP A 117 -4.67 8.90 0.68
CA ASP A 117 -5.17 8.54 -0.66
C ASP A 117 -5.76 7.14 -0.63
N PHE A 118 -7.05 7.03 -0.94
CA PHE A 118 -7.79 5.78 -0.99
C PHE A 118 -8.38 5.55 -2.38
N ARG A 119 -8.41 4.29 -2.80
CA ARG A 119 -9.19 3.83 -3.96
C ARG A 119 -10.24 2.82 -3.51
N PHE A 120 -11.42 2.85 -4.09
CA PHE A 120 -12.48 1.88 -3.79
C PHE A 120 -13.39 1.64 -5.00
N HIS A 121 -14.18 0.57 -4.93
CA HIS A 121 -15.15 0.23 -5.98
C HIS A 121 -16.33 1.22 -5.96
N GLN A 122 -16.84 1.64 -7.12
CA GLN A 122 -17.90 2.66 -7.19
C GLN A 122 -19.20 2.26 -6.44
N SER A 123 -19.48 0.96 -6.29
CA SER A 123 -20.60 0.48 -5.46
C SER A 123 -20.51 0.92 -3.99
N LYS A 124 -19.34 1.37 -3.53
CA LYS A 124 -19.10 1.88 -2.16
C LYS A 124 -19.15 3.40 -2.03
N SER A 125 -19.40 4.15 -3.11
CA SER A 125 -19.39 5.62 -3.07
C SER A 125 -20.34 6.22 -2.04
N THR A 126 -21.57 5.71 -1.91
CA THR A 126 -22.53 6.22 -0.91
C THR A 126 -22.07 5.94 0.51
N GLU A 127 -21.53 4.75 0.77
CA GLU A 127 -21.05 4.32 2.09
C GLU A 127 -19.85 5.17 2.54
N VAL A 128 -18.86 5.34 1.64
CA VAL A 128 -17.69 6.21 1.88
C VAL A 128 -18.14 7.66 2.09
N SER A 129 -19.01 8.18 1.23
CA SER A 129 -19.47 9.58 1.35
C SER A 129 -20.19 9.83 2.67
N GLY A 130 -21.07 8.91 3.11
CA GLY A 130 -21.74 9.01 4.41
C GLY A 130 -20.77 8.98 5.59
N LEU A 131 -19.72 8.16 5.51
CA LEU A 131 -18.66 8.13 6.52
C LEU A 131 -17.91 9.47 6.59
N LEU A 132 -17.48 10.00 5.43
CA LEU A 132 -16.74 11.25 5.36
C LEU A 132 -17.53 12.43 5.92
N MET A 133 -18.82 12.53 5.56
CA MET A 133 -19.70 13.60 6.06
C MET A 133 -19.85 13.55 7.59
N THR A 134 -19.90 12.34 8.17
CA THR A 134 -19.98 12.15 9.63
C THR A 134 -18.74 12.67 10.36
N HIS A 135 -17.56 12.57 9.74
CA HIS A 135 -16.30 13.05 10.31
C HIS A 135 -16.10 14.55 10.10
N LEU A 136 -16.48 15.09 8.94
CA LEU A 136 -16.41 16.53 8.68
C LEU A 136 -17.29 17.36 9.63
N GLU A 137 -18.41 16.81 10.11
CA GLU A 137 -19.25 17.48 11.12
C GLU A 137 -18.55 17.57 12.49
N LYS A 138 -17.66 16.62 12.79
CA LYS A 138 -17.03 16.47 14.11
C LYS A 138 -15.66 17.14 14.21
N ASP A 139 -14.99 17.36 13.09
CA ASP A 139 -13.59 17.76 13.06
C ASP A 139 -13.31 18.85 12.00
N GLU A 140 -12.89 20.02 12.48
CA GLU A 140 -12.48 21.15 11.63
C GLU A 140 -11.09 20.94 11.00
N GLU A 141 -10.29 20.00 11.50
CA GLU A 141 -8.94 19.71 10.98
C GLU A 141 -8.93 18.72 9.81
N THR A 142 -10.07 18.08 9.52
CA THR A 142 -10.25 17.17 8.38
C THR A 142 -10.86 17.88 7.18
N ALA A 143 -10.31 17.65 5.98
CA ALA A 143 -10.89 18.14 4.74
C ALA A 143 -10.92 17.05 3.66
N ILE A 144 -12.01 17.02 2.87
CA ILE A 144 -12.07 16.23 1.65
C ILE A 144 -11.44 17.06 0.53
N GLU A 145 -10.28 16.64 0.05
CA GLU A 145 -9.56 17.32 -1.02
C GLU A 145 -10.18 16.98 -2.38
N SER A 146 -10.57 15.71 -2.57
CA SER A 146 -11.21 15.26 -3.80
C SER A 146 -11.88 13.90 -3.65
N ILE A 147 -12.94 13.69 -4.42
CA ILE A 147 -13.55 12.38 -4.69
C ILE A 147 -13.89 12.35 -6.17
N PHE A 148 -13.28 11.45 -6.94
CA PHE A 148 -13.55 11.37 -8.38
C PHE A 148 -13.35 9.94 -8.93
N PRO A 149 -14.15 9.54 -9.94
CA PRO A 149 -13.97 8.28 -10.62
C PRO A 149 -12.77 8.31 -11.60
N GLY A 150 -12.31 7.14 -11.99
CA GLY A 150 -11.41 6.98 -13.15
C GLY A 150 -9.91 7.14 -12.86
N SER A 151 -9.47 7.08 -11.60
CA SER A 151 -8.04 7.05 -11.26
C SER A 151 -7.60 5.61 -10.99
N GLY A 152 -7.21 4.91 -12.05
CA GLY A 152 -6.66 3.55 -11.97
C GLY A 152 -5.28 3.50 -11.31
N GLU A 153 -4.82 2.30 -11.02
CA GLU A 153 -3.55 2.05 -10.35
C GLU A 153 -2.34 2.48 -11.19
N ILE A 154 -2.40 2.33 -12.51
CA ILE A 154 -1.33 2.79 -13.41
C ILE A 154 -1.10 4.29 -13.23
N SER A 155 -2.18 5.08 -13.23
CA SER A 155 -2.12 6.53 -13.04
C SER A 155 -1.57 6.88 -11.66
N PHE A 156 -1.98 6.14 -10.63
CA PHE A 156 -1.50 6.30 -9.27
C PHE A 156 0.01 6.07 -9.16
N LEU A 157 0.50 4.92 -9.62
CA LEU A 157 1.94 4.60 -9.58
C LEU A 157 2.77 5.54 -10.45
N SER A 158 2.24 5.99 -11.58
CA SER A 158 2.91 6.98 -12.43
C SER A 158 3.08 8.33 -11.72
N GLY A 159 2.04 8.79 -11.02
CA GLY A 159 2.10 10.01 -10.21
C GLY A 159 3.09 9.88 -9.05
N MET A 160 3.13 8.73 -8.39
CA MET A 160 4.09 8.46 -7.33
C MET A 160 5.53 8.37 -7.88
N ASN A 161 5.74 7.72 -9.02
CA ASN A 161 7.05 7.58 -9.66
C ASN A 161 7.67 8.92 -10.04
N ALA A 162 6.84 9.91 -10.43
CA ALA A 162 7.30 11.27 -10.73
C ALA A 162 7.84 12.00 -9.49
N LEU A 163 7.38 11.64 -8.29
CA LEU A 163 7.83 12.21 -7.03
C LEU A 163 9.00 11.40 -6.45
N ILE A 164 8.91 10.07 -6.52
CA ILE A 164 9.88 9.13 -5.97
C ILE A 164 10.02 7.97 -6.95
N PRO A 165 11.19 7.80 -7.60
CA PRO A 165 11.40 6.74 -8.56
C PRO A 165 11.05 5.36 -7.98
N LEU A 166 10.15 4.64 -8.64
CA LEU A 166 9.69 3.31 -8.26
C LEU A 166 10.39 2.23 -9.10
N SER A 167 10.46 1.03 -8.52
CA SER A 167 10.88 -0.19 -9.20
C SER A 167 9.87 -1.29 -8.91
N MET A 168 9.73 -2.23 -9.85
CA MET A 168 8.99 -3.47 -9.66
C MET A 168 9.95 -4.61 -9.36
N ILE A 169 9.63 -5.40 -8.34
CA ILE A 169 10.28 -6.67 -8.05
C ILE A 169 9.24 -7.77 -8.24
N LYS A 170 9.51 -8.70 -9.16
CA LYS A 170 8.66 -9.86 -9.42
C LYS A 170 9.34 -11.12 -8.92
N TYR A 171 8.67 -11.86 -8.05
CA TYR A 171 9.15 -13.13 -7.50
C TYR A 171 8.01 -14.14 -7.40
N SER A 172 8.31 -15.40 -7.16
CA SER A 172 7.29 -16.42 -6.89
C SER A 172 7.70 -17.34 -5.76
N ILE A 173 6.71 -17.80 -5.02
CA ILE A 173 6.81 -18.77 -3.92
C ILE A 173 5.82 -19.92 -4.19
N PRO A 174 5.97 -21.10 -3.54
CA PRO A 174 4.98 -22.16 -3.62
C PRO A 174 3.58 -21.66 -3.25
N ALA A 175 2.59 -22.07 -4.04
CA ALA A 175 1.19 -21.81 -3.71
C ALA A 175 0.71 -22.77 -2.61
N VAL A 176 -0.28 -22.33 -1.84
CA VAL A 176 -0.97 -23.15 -0.84
C VAL A 176 -2.33 -23.55 -1.40
N ASN A 177 -2.48 -24.81 -1.79
CA ASN A 177 -3.69 -25.29 -2.49
C ASN A 177 -4.99 -25.20 -1.67
N ASP A 178 -4.87 -25.22 -0.34
CA ASP A 178 -6.02 -25.12 0.58
C ASP A 178 -6.34 -23.67 0.95
N ASP A 179 -5.52 -22.69 0.56
CA ASP A 179 -5.80 -21.27 0.76
C ASP A 179 -6.95 -20.82 -0.18
N PRO A 180 -8.06 -20.26 0.35
CA PRO A 180 -9.21 -19.89 -0.47
C PRO A 180 -8.89 -18.87 -1.56
N LEU A 181 -8.03 -17.89 -1.26
CA LEU A 181 -7.65 -16.84 -2.19
C LEU A 181 -6.81 -17.44 -3.33
N GLU A 182 -5.79 -18.22 -3.02
CA GLU A 182 -4.91 -18.83 -4.03
C GLU A 182 -5.63 -19.88 -4.87
N LYS A 183 -6.49 -20.70 -4.24
CA LYS A 183 -7.34 -21.65 -4.96
C LYS A 183 -8.30 -20.93 -5.91
N CYS A 184 -8.90 -19.81 -5.47
CA CYS A 184 -9.76 -18.99 -6.32
C CYS A 184 -8.98 -18.44 -7.53
N LEU A 185 -7.76 -17.91 -7.32
CA LEU A 185 -6.89 -17.43 -8.40
C LEU A 185 -6.48 -18.54 -9.37
N SER A 186 -6.13 -19.72 -8.84
CA SER A 186 -5.69 -20.89 -9.61
C SER A 186 -6.80 -21.43 -10.52
N MET A 187 -8.01 -21.58 -9.98
CA MET A 187 -9.15 -22.17 -10.71
C MET A 187 -9.76 -21.21 -11.73
N ASN A 188 -9.76 -19.90 -11.46
CA ASN A 188 -10.47 -18.91 -12.28
C ASN A 188 -9.56 -18.01 -13.14
N GLY A 189 -8.23 -18.08 -12.95
CA GLY A 189 -7.27 -17.32 -13.76
C GLY A 189 -7.33 -15.81 -13.52
N GLY A 190 -7.29 -15.39 -12.26
CA GLY A 190 -7.45 -14.00 -11.82
C GLY A 190 -6.15 -13.24 -11.52
N ILE A 191 -6.33 -12.01 -11.03
CA ILE A 191 -5.28 -11.19 -10.40
C ILE A 191 -5.80 -10.74 -9.04
N ALA A 192 -4.96 -10.77 -8.02
CA ALA A 192 -5.25 -10.18 -6.72
C ALA A 192 -4.39 -8.95 -6.46
N GLN A 193 -4.98 -7.87 -5.95
CA GLN A 193 -4.26 -6.75 -5.34
C GLN A 193 -4.18 -6.98 -3.84
N VAL A 194 -2.97 -7.23 -3.34
CA VAL A 194 -2.70 -7.51 -1.93
C VAL A 194 -2.63 -6.19 -1.16
N GLU A 195 -3.44 -6.07 -0.11
CA GLU A 195 -3.46 -4.90 0.75
C GLU A 195 -2.24 -4.81 1.65
N LYS A 196 -1.94 -3.57 2.08
CA LYS A 196 -0.78 -3.26 2.92
C LYS A 196 -1.03 -3.51 4.41
N LYS A 197 -2.24 -3.92 4.79
CA LYS A 197 -2.66 -4.11 6.18
C LYS A 197 -1.79 -5.17 6.87
N ALA A 198 -1.24 -4.83 8.04
CA ALA A 198 -0.57 -5.79 8.89
C ALA A 198 -1.62 -6.73 9.51
N GLY A 199 -1.28 -8.01 9.64
CA GLY A 199 -2.19 -9.02 10.18
C GLY A 199 -1.64 -10.43 10.01
N VAL A 200 -2.29 -11.39 10.70
CA VAL A 200 -1.99 -12.83 10.59
C VAL A 200 -2.40 -13.38 9.22
N LYS A 201 -3.32 -12.73 8.52
CA LYS A 201 -3.64 -13.01 7.12
C LYS A 201 -3.43 -11.76 6.30
N TYR A 202 -3.20 -11.92 5.00
CA TYR A 202 -3.19 -10.79 4.08
C TYR A 202 -4.56 -10.68 3.40
N ARG A 203 -5.13 -9.48 3.39
CA ARG A 203 -6.34 -9.20 2.63
C ARG A 203 -5.99 -8.87 1.19
N ALA A 204 -6.83 -9.26 0.25
CA ALA A 204 -6.66 -8.89 -1.14
C ALA A 204 -8.00 -8.69 -1.85
N LEU A 205 -8.00 -7.75 -2.80
CA LEU A 205 -9.07 -7.64 -3.80
C LEU A 205 -8.76 -8.54 -4.98
N ILE A 206 -9.72 -9.36 -5.37
CA ILE A 206 -9.60 -10.35 -6.42
C ILE A 206 -10.40 -9.87 -7.63
N TYR A 207 -9.77 -9.92 -8.79
CA TYR A 207 -10.36 -9.56 -10.07
C TYR A 207 -10.43 -10.80 -10.94
N LEU A 208 -11.64 -11.18 -11.35
CA LEU A 208 -11.88 -12.36 -12.18
C LEU A 208 -12.52 -11.98 -13.53
N ASN A 209 -12.39 -12.88 -14.50
CA ASN A 209 -13.05 -12.75 -15.82
C ASN A 209 -14.47 -13.34 -15.80
N SER A 210 -14.78 -14.13 -14.78
CA SER A 210 -16.04 -14.84 -14.59
C SER A 210 -16.34 -14.92 -13.09
N HIS A 211 -17.57 -15.32 -12.76
CA HIS A 211 -17.94 -15.63 -11.39
C HIS A 211 -17.04 -16.77 -10.86
N PRO A 212 -16.55 -16.66 -9.62
CA PRO A 212 -15.84 -17.75 -9.00
C PRO A 212 -16.81 -18.91 -8.76
N ILE A 213 -16.29 -20.12 -8.77
CA ILE A 213 -16.98 -21.26 -8.16
C ILE A 213 -17.24 -20.90 -6.70
N GLU A 214 -18.42 -21.23 -6.17
CA GLU A 214 -18.77 -20.95 -4.77
C GLU A 214 -17.68 -21.52 -3.84
N MET A 215 -17.08 -20.63 -3.06
CA MET A 215 -15.97 -20.93 -2.18
C MET A 215 -16.12 -20.14 -0.88
N ASP A 216 -15.99 -20.84 0.24
CA ASP A 216 -15.97 -20.20 1.56
C ASP A 216 -14.79 -19.22 1.66
N GLY A 217 -15.02 -18.08 2.32
CA GLY A 217 -13.99 -17.07 2.53
C GLY A 217 -13.80 -16.08 1.37
N ILE A 218 -14.59 -16.18 0.29
CA ILE A 218 -14.64 -15.18 -0.79
C ILE A 218 -15.88 -14.30 -0.62
N ARG A 219 -15.67 -12.99 -0.46
CA ARG A 219 -16.74 -12.00 -0.36
C ARG A 219 -16.95 -11.29 -1.68
N THR A 220 -18.17 -11.25 -2.19
CA THR A 220 -18.53 -10.42 -3.35
C THR A 220 -18.50 -8.94 -3.01
N ILE A 221 -17.83 -8.15 -3.86
CA ILE A 221 -17.87 -6.68 -3.87
C ILE A 221 -18.78 -6.16 -4.98
N SER A 222 -18.63 -6.71 -6.19
CA SER A 222 -19.45 -6.41 -7.36
C SER A 222 -19.54 -7.67 -8.24
N ASP A 223 -20.74 -8.24 -8.34
CA ASP A 223 -20.99 -9.36 -9.25
C ASP A 223 -20.87 -8.92 -10.72
N GLU A 224 -21.34 -7.71 -11.04
CA GLU A 224 -21.28 -7.13 -12.39
C GLU A 224 -19.83 -6.98 -12.88
N ASP A 225 -18.96 -6.47 -12.02
CA ASP A 225 -17.56 -6.22 -12.35
C ASP A 225 -16.64 -7.41 -12.04
N HIS A 226 -17.19 -8.51 -11.52
CA HIS A 226 -16.43 -9.68 -11.04
C HIS A 226 -15.29 -9.27 -10.08
N VAL A 227 -15.63 -8.45 -9.09
CA VAL A 227 -14.72 -7.99 -8.03
C VAL A 227 -15.10 -8.67 -6.72
N TYR A 228 -14.10 -9.28 -6.09
CA TYR A 228 -14.25 -10.02 -4.85
C TYR A 228 -13.17 -9.61 -3.86
N GLU A 229 -13.30 -10.06 -2.63
CA GLU A 229 -12.35 -9.81 -1.56
C GLU A 229 -12.17 -11.09 -0.75
N ALA A 230 -10.93 -11.39 -0.36
CA ALA A 230 -10.61 -12.54 0.47
C ALA A 230 -9.39 -12.28 1.34
N GLU A 231 -9.19 -13.14 2.32
CA GLU A 231 -7.95 -13.23 3.09
C GLU A 231 -7.14 -14.45 2.65
N GLY A 232 -5.82 -14.30 2.57
CA GLY A 232 -4.89 -15.38 2.28
C GLY A 232 -3.95 -15.70 3.46
N ASP A 233 -3.52 -16.96 3.53
CA ASP A 233 -2.80 -17.53 4.66
C ASP A 233 -1.39 -18.08 4.34
N ASN A 234 -0.87 -17.79 3.14
CA ASN A 234 0.49 -18.20 2.73
C ASN A 234 1.57 -17.68 3.69
N SER A 235 2.17 -18.61 4.45
CA SER A 235 3.13 -18.30 5.51
C SER A 235 4.40 -17.62 5.00
N LEU A 236 4.88 -17.98 3.81
CA LEU A 236 6.06 -17.38 3.20
C LEU A 236 5.78 -15.93 2.78
N LEU A 237 4.63 -15.68 2.16
CA LEU A 237 4.24 -14.31 1.82
C LEU A 237 4.07 -13.45 3.06
N GLN A 238 3.47 -14.00 4.11
CA GLN A 238 3.32 -13.30 5.39
C GLN A 238 4.66 -12.99 6.03
N GLU A 239 5.62 -13.91 6.00
CA GLU A 239 6.94 -13.70 6.57
C GLU A 239 7.71 -12.61 5.81
N ILE A 240 7.67 -12.61 4.47
CA ILE A 240 8.22 -11.54 3.64
C ILE A 240 7.57 -10.19 4.00
N ARG A 241 6.24 -10.15 4.16
CA ARG A 241 5.51 -8.93 4.55
C ARG A 241 5.88 -8.47 5.96
N ARG A 242 6.01 -9.40 6.91
CA ARG A 242 6.37 -9.12 8.31
C ARG A 242 7.77 -8.53 8.39
N ILE A 243 8.77 -9.21 7.85
CA ILE A 243 10.16 -8.71 7.81
C ILE A 243 10.22 -7.37 7.05
N GLY A 244 9.48 -7.23 5.94
CA GLY A 244 9.36 -5.97 5.21
C GLY A 244 8.81 -4.82 6.06
N ASN A 245 7.75 -5.07 6.84
CA ASN A 245 7.17 -4.09 7.75
C ASN A 245 8.11 -3.73 8.92
N ASP A 246 8.92 -4.68 9.38
CA ASP A 246 9.91 -4.45 10.44
C ASP A 246 11.10 -3.64 9.95
N ASN A 247 11.46 -3.77 8.68
CA ASN A 247 12.51 -3.01 8.00
C ASN A 247 11.99 -1.73 7.31
N VAL A 248 10.74 -1.33 7.55
CA VAL A 248 10.16 -0.08 7.00
C VAL A 248 10.20 -0.05 5.46
N ILE A 249 10.02 -1.21 4.81
CA ILE A 249 9.89 -1.28 3.36
C ILE A 249 8.53 -0.73 2.94
N PHE A 250 8.55 0.39 2.22
CA PHE A 250 7.35 0.98 1.65
C PHE A 250 6.97 0.26 0.36
N ARG A 251 5.84 -0.43 0.36
CA ARG A 251 5.27 -1.05 -0.83
C ARG A 251 4.18 -0.13 -1.38
N ALA A 252 4.41 0.45 -2.55
CA ALA A 252 3.44 1.30 -3.23
C ALA A 252 2.22 0.48 -3.69
N SER A 253 2.46 -0.71 -4.26
CA SER A 253 1.41 -1.66 -4.64
C SER A 253 1.96 -3.08 -4.65
N GLN A 254 1.08 -4.06 -4.53
CA GLN A 254 1.44 -5.48 -4.59
C GLN A 254 0.34 -6.26 -5.29
N PHE A 255 0.73 -7.05 -6.28
CA PHE A 255 -0.18 -7.91 -7.04
C PHE A 255 0.25 -9.36 -6.95
N ALA A 256 -0.70 -10.28 -6.99
CA ALA A 256 -0.46 -11.70 -6.92
C ALA A 256 -1.31 -12.47 -7.94
N ARG A 257 -0.72 -13.53 -8.50
CA ARG A 257 -1.38 -14.49 -9.41
C ARG A 257 -0.85 -15.88 -9.12
N VAL A 258 -1.68 -16.91 -9.31
CA VAL A 258 -1.21 -18.30 -9.26
C VAL A 258 -0.90 -18.76 -10.68
N VAL A 259 0.35 -19.17 -10.92
CA VAL A 259 0.83 -19.70 -12.20
C VAL A 259 1.64 -20.95 -11.91
N GLN A 260 1.24 -22.09 -12.51
CA GLN A 260 1.94 -23.38 -12.33
C GLN A 260 2.20 -23.74 -10.85
N GLU A 261 1.15 -23.69 -10.02
CA GLU A 261 1.22 -24.01 -8.58
C GLU A 261 2.14 -23.08 -7.77
N ARG A 262 2.40 -21.88 -8.27
CA ARG A 262 3.20 -20.86 -7.59
C ARG A 262 2.46 -19.54 -7.49
N LEU A 263 2.49 -18.94 -6.31
CA LEU A 263 2.05 -17.58 -6.10
C LEU A 263 3.12 -16.62 -6.62
N THR A 264 2.89 -16.07 -7.80
CA THR A 264 3.74 -15.05 -8.42
C THR A 264 3.29 -13.68 -7.93
N THR A 265 4.21 -12.95 -7.31
CA THR A 265 3.97 -11.64 -6.71
C THR A 265 4.79 -10.56 -7.42
N SER A 266 4.14 -9.45 -7.76
CA SER A 266 4.75 -8.23 -8.31
C SER A 266 4.61 -7.12 -7.28
N VAL A 267 5.72 -6.59 -6.77
CA VAL A 267 5.75 -5.53 -5.75
C VAL A 267 6.35 -4.26 -6.36
N PHE A 268 5.62 -3.16 -6.27
CA PHE A 268 6.12 -1.83 -6.60
C PHE A 268 6.58 -1.13 -5.32
N LEU A 269 7.82 -0.63 -5.31
CA LEU A 269 8.41 0.06 -4.16
C LEU A 269 9.42 1.12 -4.61
N PRO A 270 9.81 2.08 -3.75
CA PRO A 270 10.83 3.06 -4.08
C PRO A 270 12.14 2.38 -4.46
N SER A 271 12.74 2.83 -5.56
CA SER A 271 13.92 2.19 -6.16
C SER A 271 15.10 2.09 -5.19
N TYR A 272 15.22 3.06 -4.27
CA TYR A 272 16.26 3.05 -3.23
C TYR A 272 16.07 1.92 -2.20
N GLN A 273 14.87 1.35 -2.04
CA GLN A 273 14.60 0.22 -1.12
C GLN A 273 14.71 -1.15 -1.79
N THR A 274 15.00 -1.22 -3.10
CA THR A 274 15.08 -2.49 -3.85
C THR A 274 16.13 -3.43 -3.26
N GLY A 275 17.33 -2.92 -2.97
CA GLY A 275 18.42 -3.71 -2.40
C GLY A 275 18.06 -4.33 -1.05
N ASP A 276 17.37 -3.60 -0.18
CA ASP A 276 16.94 -4.13 1.13
C ASP A 276 15.80 -5.12 1.00
N PHE A 277 14.86 -4.89 0.09
CA PHE A 277 13.82 -5.88 -0.17
C PHE A 277 14.41 -7.19 -0.73
N LEU A 278 15.41 -7.12 -1.62
CA LEU A 278 16.11 -8.31 -2.11
C LEU A 278 16.85 -9.06 -1.00
N LYS A 279 17.44 -8.36 -0.03
CA LYS A 279 18.04 -9.00 1.16
C LYS A 279 16.98 -9.74 1.99
N ILE A 280 15.76 -9.20 2.09
CA ILE A 280 14.65 -9.87 2.77
C ILE A 280 14.27 -11.15 2.03
N LEU A 281 14.10 -11.10 0.70
CA LEU A 281 13.78 -12.29 -0.10
C LEU A 281 14.88 -13.36 0.05
N ALA A 282 16.15 -12.96 -0.04
CA ALA A 282 17.30 -13.86 0.12
C ALA A 282 17.35 -14.47 1.53
N ARG A 283 17.07 -13.68 2.57
CA ARG A 283 17.02 -14.16 3.96
C ARG A 283 15.93 -15.21 4.13
N VAL A 284 14.71 -14.94 3.65
CA VAL A 284 13.60 -15.88 3.75
C VAL A 284 13.95 -17.17 3.02
N GLU A 285 14.52 -17.11 1.82
CA GLU A 285 14.95 -18.29 1.08
C GLU A 285 15.98 -19.12 1.87
N CYS A 286 17.00 -18.48 2.45
CA CYS A 286 18.02 -19.17 3.25
C CYS A 286 17.46 -19.79 4.54
N GLU A 287 16.49 -19.17 5.19
CA GLU A 287 15.93 -19.64 6.47
C GLU A 287 14.87 -20.74 6.28
N THR A 288 14.21 -20.78 5.11
CA THR A 288 13.04 -21.66 4.88
C THR A 288 13.25 -22.71 3.80
N GLU A 289 14.31 -22.63 3.00
CA GLU A 289 14.53 -23.48 1.82
C GLU A 289 13.29 -23.52 0.89
N SER A 290 12.62 -22.37 0.75
CA SER A 290 11.25 -22.25 0.22
C SER A 290 11.14 -22.29 -1.30
N ALA A 291 12.25 -22.53 -2.01
CA ALA A 291 12.31 -22.53 -3.46
C ALA A 291 11.75 -21.22 -4.05
N LEU A 292 12.05 -20.07 -3.44
CA LEU A 292 11.71 -18.74 -3.93
C LEU A 292 12.45 -18.47 -5.25
N PHE A 293 11.72 -18.03 -6.27
CA PHE A 293 12.32 -17.60 -7.54
C PHE A 293 12.14 -16.11 -7.75
N LEU A 294 13.25 -15.38 -7.84
CA LEU A 294 13.28 -14.00 -8.32
C LEU A 294 13.20 -14.00 -9.86
N HIS A 295 12.16 -13.40 -10.41
CA HIS A 295 11.96 -13.33 -11.86
C HIS A 295 12.66 -12.11 -12.46
N CYS A 296 12.40 -10.92 -11.91
CA CYS A 296 13.02 -9.69 -12.40
C CYS A 296 12.97 -8.55 -11.37
N VAL A 297 13.85 -7.57 -11.60
CA VAL A 297 13.84 -6.26 -10.96
C VAL A 297 13.91 -5.23 -12.07
N LEU A 298 12.88 -4.40 -12.21
CA LEU A 298 12.76 -3.46 -13.33
C LEU A 298 12.40 -2.07 -12.82
N PRO A 299 12.98 -0.99 -13.38
CA PRO A 299 12.50 0.36 -13.10
C PRO A 299 11.05 0.51 -13.55
N PHE A 300 10.25 1.31 -12.83
CA PHE A 300 8.84 1.47 -13.16
C PHE A 300 8.63 1.99 -14.59
N SER A 301 7.78 1.29 -15.32
CA SER A 301 7.15 1.74 -16.57
C SER A 301 5.69 1.29 -16.54
N PRO A 302 4.73 2.06 -17.11
CA PRO A 302 3.36 1.61 -17.32
C PRO A 302 3.26 0.24 -18.03
N ASP A 303 4.21 -0.08 -18.92
CA ASP A 303 4.21 -1.35 -19.67
C ASP A 303 4.45 -2.58 -18.78
N LEU A 304 4.97 -2.40 -17.55
CA LEU A 304 5.18 -3.50 -16.63
C LEU A 304 3.90 -4.24 -16.26
N PHE A 305 2.74 -3.58 -16.37
CA PHE A 305 1.45 -4.18 -16.12
C PHE A 305 1.05 -5.24 -17.15
N GLU A 306 1.72 -5.32 -18.30
CA GLU A 306 1.55 -6.41 -19.28
C GLU A 306 2.17 -7.73 -18.81
N ILE A 307 3.14 -7.66 -17.89
CA ILE A 307 3.86 -8.83 -17.37
C ILE A 307 3.50 -9.15 -15.92
N ILE A 308 2.41 -8.58 -15.39
CA ILE A 308 1.88 -8.92 -14.06
C ILE A 308 1.07 -10.22 -14.08
#